data_AF-A0A923MMT4-F1
#
_entry.id   AF-A0A923MMT4-F1
#
_cell.length_a   1.000
_cell.length_b   1.000
_cell.length_c   1.000
_cell.angle_alpha   90.00
_cell.angle_beta   90.00
_cell.angle_gamma   90.00
#
_symmetry.space_group_name_H-M   'P 1'
#
loop_
_entity.id
_entity.type
_entity.pdbx_description
1 polymer ?
#
loop_
_entity_poly.entity_id
_entity_poly.type
_entity_poly.pdbx_seq_one_letter_code
_entity_poly.pdbx_strand_id
1 'polypeptide(L)'
;MNRIVLALALATTLSVHAQDAAPPDGKWDVTWQAPNGQSRTGALELQGGNGTWRSVGVMRGADACITRPAPAKVEVHDGQPHLLVARSQVLAGCQDNLLKLTVEADGGMKSAWPDGRPIVFRKL
;
A
#
# COMPACT_ATOMS: atom_id res chain seq x y z
N MET A 1 -30.84 -45.52 39.86
CA MET A 1 -30.87 -44.04 39.96
C MET A 1 -29.63 -43.48 39.28
N ASN A 2 -29.84 -42.76 38.17
CA ASN A 2 -28.86 -42.04 37.35
C ASN A 2 -28.01 -41.06 38.14
N ARG A 3 -26.75 -40.84 37.71
CA ARG A 3 -26.16 -39.49 37.55
C ARG A 3 -25.12 -39.47 36.42
N ILE A 4 -25.54 -39.01 35.24
CA ILE A 4 -24.65 -38.61 34.14
C ILE A 4 -24.33 -37.13 34.37
N VAL A 5 -23.04 -36.79 34.49
CA VAL A 5 -22.56 -35.40 34.60
C VAL A 5 -22.30 -34.89 33.18
N LEU A 6 -23.16 -34.00 32.69
CA LEU A 6 -22.95 -33.26 31.44
C LEU A 6 -21.94 -32.13 31.71
N ALA A 7 -20.76 -32.19 31.08
CA ALA A 7 -19.80 -31.09 31.05
C ALA A 7 -20.22 -30.11 29.94
N LEU A 8 -20.54 -28.88 30.34
CA LEU A 8 -20.94 -27.78 29.46
C LEU A 8 -19.68 -27.17 28.82
N ALA A 9 -19.45 -27.41 27.53
CA ALA A 9 -18.38 -26.76 26.78
C ALA A 9 -18.78 -25.33 26.41
N LEU A 10 -18.15 -24.33 27.03
CA LEU A 10 -18.27 -22.93 26.64
C LEU A 10 -17.59 -22.71 25.28
N ALA A 11 -18.38 -22.58 24.23
CA ALA A 11 -17.91 -22.07 22.94
C ALA A 11 -17.75 -20.55 23.03
N THR A 12 -16.54 -20.08 23.34
CA THR A 12 -16.19 -18.66 23.20
C THR A 12 -16.15 -18.30 21.72
N THR A 13 -17.15 -17.57 21.24
CA THR A 13 -17.16 -16.96 19.91
C THR A 13 -16.03 -15.94 19.83
N LEU A 14 -14.92 -16.32 19.21
CA LEU A 14 -13.88 -15.38 18.77
C LEU A 14 -14.50 -14.49 17.69
N SER A 15 -14.97 -13.31 18.09
CA SER A 15 -15.28 -12.24 17.16
C SER A 15 -13.97 -11.83 16.48
N VAL A 16 -13.72 -12.40 15.30
CA VAL A 16 -12.78 -11.86 14.33
C VAL A 16 -13.28 -10.46 13.98
N HIS A 17 -12.76 -9.47 14.69
CA HIS A 17 -12.83 -8.11 14.22
C HIS A 17 -11.94 -8.09 13.00
N ALA A 18 -12.53 -8.00 11.81
CA ALA A 18 -11.85 -7.43 10.67
C ALA A 18 -11.45 -6.02 11.13
N GLN A 19 -10.23 -5.88 11.63
CA GLN A 19 -9.68 -4.59 12.00
C GLN A 19 -9.69 -3.80 10.71
N ASP A 20 -10.56 -2.80 10.62
CA ASP A 20 -10.43 -1.72 9.65
C ASP A 20 -8.99 -1.25 9.80
N ALA A 21 -8.12 -1.71 8.90
CA ALA A 21 -6.71 -1.43 9.00
C ALA A 21 -6.62 0.09 8.82
N ALA A 22 -6.30 0.79 9.91
CA ALA A 22 -6.15 2.24 9.88
C ALA A 22 -5.24 2.60 8.68
N PRO A 23 -5.53 3.69 7.95
CA PRO A 23 -4.71 4.07 6.81
C PRO A 23 -3.23 4.06 7.19
N PRO A 24 -2.33 3.56 6.32
CA PRO A 24 -0.91 3.41 6.64
C PRO A 24 -0.20 4.76 6.66
N ASP A 25 -0.53 5.58 7.65
CA ASP A 25 0.03 6.90 7.88
C ASP A 25 1.51 6.78 8.25
N GLY A 26 2.27 7.78 7.82
CA GLY A 26 3.70 7.90 8.06
C GLY A 26 4.50 8.18 6.79
N LYS A 27 5.82 8.11 6.94
CA LYS A 27 6.78 8.23 5.85
C LYS A 27 7.30 6.86 5.48
N TRP A 28 7.47 6.63 4.20
CA TRP A 28 7.81 5.34 3.64
C TRP A 28 8.91 5.48 2.61
N ASP A 29 9.96 4.69 2.74
CA ASP A 29 10.90 4.42 1.66
C ASP A 29 10.31 3.37 0.73
N VAL A 30 10.28 3.70 -0.55
CA VAL A 30 9.69 2.84 -1.58
C VAL A 30 10.78 2.36 -2.51
N THR A 31 10.81 1.05 -2.79
CA THR A 31 11.75 0.46 -3.76
C THR A 31 10.97 -0.35 -4.79
N TRP A 32 11.32 -0.20 -6.07
CA TRP A 32 10.74 -0.98 -7.16
C TRP A 32 11.75 -1.24 -8.28
N GLN A 33 11.49 -2.25 -9.10
CA GLN A 33 12.23 -2.45 -10.34
C GLN A 33 11.59 -1.69 -11.49
N ALA A 34 12.38 -0.93 -12.26
CA ALA A 34 11.98 -0.30 -13.52
C ALA A 34 11.94 -1.33 -14.67
N PRO A 35 11.29 -1.03 -15.82
CA PRO A 35 11.18 -1.98 -16.92
C PRO A 35 12.54 -2.41 -17.49
N ASN A 36 13.56 -1.55 -17.36
CA ASN A 36 14.93 -1.84 -17.76
C ASN A 36 15.73 -2.65 -16.71
N GLY A 37 15.07 -3.22 -15.71
CA GLY A 37 15.67 -4.03 -14.64
C GLY A 37 16.41 -3.23 -13.57
N GLN A 38 16.52 -1.90 -13.69
CA GLN A 38 17.18 -1.09 -12.68
C GLN A 38 16.30 -0.93 -11.44
N SER A 39 16.91 -1.08 -10.26
CA SER A 39 16.27 -0.71 -9.01
C SER A 39 16.10 0.81 -8.93
N ARG A 40 14.90 1.24 -8.53
CA ARG A 40 14.54 2.64 -8.30
C ARG A 40 14.02 2.79 -6.89
N THR A 41 14.23 3.99 -6.34
CA THR A 41 13.74 4.35 -5.02
C THR A 41 12.83 5.56 -5.11
N GLY A 42 12.00 5.71 -4.08
CA GLY A 42 11.05 6.79 -3.94
C GLY A 42 10.68 6.98 -2.49
N ALA A 43 9.87 7.99 -2.23
CA ALA A 43 9.32 8.26 -0.92
C ALA A 43 7.81 8.46 -1.04
N LEU A 44 7.08 7.93 -0.06
CA LEU A 44 5.66 8.14 0.12
C LEU A 44 5.43 8.73 1.51
N GLU A 45 4.65 9.80 1.60
CA GLU A 45 4.24 10.40 2.86
C GLU A 45 2.72 10.40 2.90
N LEU A 46 2.12 9.79 3.93
CA LEU A 46 0.69 9.63 4.11
C LEU A 46 0.24 10.20 5.47
N GLN A 47 -0.88 10.91 5.47
CA GLN A 47 -1.59 11.41 6.64
C GLN A 47 -3.10 11.34 6.39
N GLY A 48 -3.84 10.65 7.26
CA GLY A 48 -5.27 10.37 7.04
C GLY A 48 -5.53 9.71 5.69
N GLY A 49 -4.62 8.85 5.23
CA GLY A 49 -4.69 8.19 3.92
C GLY A 49 -4.46 9.09 2.70
N ASN A 50 -4.15 10.38 2.87
CA ASN A 50 -3.81 11.30 1.78
C ASN A 50 -2.34 11.69 1.86
N GLY A 51 -1.72 12.03 0.74
CA GLY A 51 -0.28 12.16 0.74
C GLY A 51 0.38 12.54 -0.57
N THR A 52 1.68 12.31 -0.63
CA THR A 52 2.52 12.59 -1.81
C THR A 52 3.46 11.44 -2.07
N TRP A 53 3.51 11.01 -3.33
CA TRP A 53 4.52 10.12 -3.89
C TRP A 53 5.59 10.92 -4.60
N ARG A 54 6.87 10.59 -4.40
CA ARG A 54 7.96 11.10 -5.23
C ARG A 54 8.97 10.01 -5.56
N SER A 55 9.52 10.04 -6.77
CA SER A 55 10.69 9.23 -7.13
C SER A 55 11.96 9.91 -6.63
N VAL A 56 12.94 9.15 -6.15
CA VAL A 56 14.23 9.64 -5.66
C VAL A 56 15.34 9.29 -6.66
N GLY A 57 16.35 10.16 -6.80
CA GLY A 57 17.52 9.89 -7.64
C GLY A 57 17.20 9.83 -9.15
N VAL A 58 16.17 10.53 -9.59
CA VAL A 58 15.78 10.55 -11.00
C VAL A 58 16.82 11.34 -11.83
N MET A 59 17.35 10.71 -12.88
CA MET A 59 18.36 11.33 -13.75
C MET A 59 17.75 12.40 -14.66
N ARG A 60 18.59 13.33 -15.11
CA ARG A 60 18.24 14.32 -16.14
C ARG A 60 17.80 13.59 -17.43
N GLY A 61 16.63 13.96 -17.96
CA GLY A 61 16.06 13.34 -19.17
C GLY A 61 15.16 12.13 -18.90
N ALA A 62 14.90 11.79 -17.63
CA ALA A 62 13.88 10.80 -17.30
C ALA A 62 12.46 11.30 -17.64
N ASP A 63 11.53 10.35 -17.71
CA ASP A 63 10.13 10.60 -17.99
C ASP A 63 9.53 11.70 -17.08
N ALA A 64 8.91 12.71 -17.70
CA ALA A 64 8.30 13.84 -17.02
C ALA A 64 7.17 13.42 -16.06
N CYS A 65 6.53 12.27 -16.30
CA CYS A 65 5.48 11.73 -15.43
C CYS A 65 6.00 11.19 -14.10
N ILE A 66 7.29 10.80 -14.03
CA ILE A 66 7.88 10.19 -12.82
C ILE A 66 8.80 11.12 -12.03
N THR A 67 9.25 12.22 -12.65
CA THR A 67 10.18 13.19 -12.05
C THR A 67 9.51 14.16 -11.08
N ARG A 68 8.18 14.31 -11.16
CA ARG A 68 7.41 15.24 -10.33
C ARG A 68 6.76 14.50 -9.15
N PRO A 69 6.72 15.11 -7.96
CA PRO A 69 5.87 14.63 -6.88
C PRO A 69 4.40 14.60 -7.33
N ALA A 70 3.69 13.54 -7.00
CA ALA A 70 2.30 13.35 -7.35
C ALA A 70 1.44 13.12 -6.10
N PRO A 71 0.19 13.63 -6.08
CA PRO A 71 -0.75 13.30 -5.03
C PRO A 71 -0.91 11.79 -4.90
N ALA A 72 -0.95 11.31 -3.65
CA ALA A 72 -1.17 9.92 -3.32
C ALA A 72 -2.39 9.81 -2.39
N LYS A 73 -3.20 8.77 -2.57
CA LYS A 73 -4.38 8.53 -1.75
C LYS A 73 -4.59 7.04 -1.54
N VAL A 74 -4.90 6.65 -0.31
CA VAL A 74 -5.34 5.30 0.02
C VAL A 74 -6.85 5.24 -0.12
N GLU A 75 -7.32 4.30 -0.93
CA GLU A 75 -8.73 4.04 -1.20
C GLU A 75 -9.03 2.56 -0.93
N VAL A 76 -10.28 2.25 -0.57
CA VAL A 76 -10.72 0.87 -0.38
C VAL A 76 -11.52 0.44 -1.60
N HIS A 77 -11.07 -0.63 -2.25
CA HIS A 77 -11.76 -1.27 -3.38
C HIS A 77 -11.97 -2.73 -3.03
N ASP A 78 -13.21 -3.21 -3.08
CA ASP A 78 -13.58 -4.59 -2.71
C ASP A 78 -13.01 -5.04 -1.35
N GLY A 79 -13.09 -4.17 -0.35
CA GLY A 79 -12.59 -4.40 1.00
C GLY A 79 -11.07 -4.42 1.13
N GLN A 80 -10.33 -4.03 0.09
CA GLN A 80 -8.86 -4.08 0.07
C GLN A 80 -8.26 -2.68 -0.16
N PRO A 81 -7.19 -2.31 0.57
CA PRO A 81 -6.55 -1.02 0.42
C PRO A 81 -5.79 -0.94 -0.91
N HIS A 82 -5.92 0.20 -1.58
CA HIS A 82 -5.23 0.54 -2.80
C HIS A 82 -4.62 1.93 -2.68
N LEU A 83 -3.40 2.10 -3.17
CA LEU A 83 -2.74 3.39 -3.29
C LEU A 83 -2.94 3.93 -4.70
N LEU A 84 -3.74 4.99 -4.82
CA LEU A 84 -3.82 5.81 -6.01
C LEU A 84 -2.64 6.79 -6.02
N VAL A 85 -1.87 6.82 -7.11
CA VAL A 85 -0.88 7.85 -7.40
C VAL A 85 -1.33 8.64 -8.62
N ALA A 86 -1.85 9.85 -8.37
CA ALA A 86 -2.57 10.67 -9.35
C ALA A 86 -1.64 11.57 -10.18
N ARG A 87 -0.84 10.96 -11.06
CA ARG A 87 0.13 11.68 -11.92
C ARG A 87 -0.55 12.54 -12.97
N SER A 88 -1.74 12.14 -13.43
CA SER A 88 -2.54 12.87 -14.41
C SER A 88 -2.90 14.28 -13.95
N GLN A 89 -3.06 14.47 -12.63
CA GLN A 89 -3.33 15.77 -12.02
C GLN A 89 -2.12 16.70 -12.00
N VAL A 90 -0.92 16.16 -12.13
CA VAL A 90 0.33 16.94 -12.12
C VAL A 90 0.74 17.36 -13.53
N LEU A 91 0.58 16.45 -14.50
CA LEU A 91 0.94 16.70 -15.89
C LEU A 91 -0.02 15.95 -16.83
N ALA A 92 -0.66 16.70 -17.73
CA ALA A 92 -1.56 16.15 -18.73
C ALA A 92 -0.85 15.10 -19.60
N GLY A 93 -1.53 14.00 -19.87
CA GLY A 93 -0.99 12.85 -20.61
C GLY A 93 -0.32 11.78 -19.74
N CYS A 94 -0.07 12.06 -18.45
CA CYS A 94 0.42 11.05 -17.51
C CYS A 94 -0.71 10.13 -17.03
N GLN A 95 -0.38 8.86 -16.85
CA GLN A 95 -1.31 7.85 -16.34
C GLN A 95 -1.24 7.76 -14.81
N ASP A 96 -2.41 7.62 -14.20
CA ASP A 96 -2.51 7.31 -12.78
C ASP A 96 -2.18 5.85 -12.52
N ASN A 97 -1.71 5.56 -11.30
CA ASN A 97 -1.43 4.20 -10.88
C ASN A 97 -2.33 3.85 -9.72
N LEU A 98 -3.03 2.72 -9.81
CA LEU A 98 -3.78 2.15 -8.70
C LEU A 98 -3.07 0.87 -8.26
N LEU A 99 -2.48 0.92 -7.07
CA LEU A 99 -1.58 -0.10 -6.55
C LEU A 99 -2.24 -0.82 -5.38
N LYS A 100 -2.56 -2.10 -5.54
CA LYS A 100 -3.12 -2.91 -4.45
C LYS A 100 -2.09 -3.06 -3.34
N LEU A 101 -2.44 -2.62 -2.13
CA LEU A 101 -1.57 -2.71 -0.96
C LEU A 101 -1.83 -4.01 -0.20
N THR A 102 -0.75 -4.67 0.17
CA THR A 102 -0.74 -5.74 1.18
C THR A 102 0.06 -5.25 2.37
N VAL A 103 -0.59 -5.14 3.53
CA VAL A 103 0.07 -4.81 4.80
C VAL A 103 0.71 -6.09 5.34
N GLU A 104 1.99 -5.99 5.72
CA GLU A 104 2.75 -7.11 6.26
C GLU A 104 2.70 -7.13 7.80
N ALA A 105 2.99 -8.29 8.39
CA ALA A 105 2.92 -8.48 9.84
C ALA A 105 3.95 -7.62 10.61
N ASP A 106 5.03 -7.20 9.95
CA ASP A 106 6.06 -6.32 10.51
C ASP A 106 5.73 -4.82 10.36
N GLY A 107 4.53 -4.50 9.84
CA GLY A 107 4.11 -3.12 9.56
C GLY A 107 4.66 -2.54 8.25
N GLY A 108 5.39 -3.33 7.46
CA GLY A 108 5.73 -3.02 6.07
C GLY A 108 4.52 -3.07 5.14
N MET A 109 4.70 -2.62 3.91
CA MET A 109 3.72 -2.85 2.85
C MET A 109 4.37 -3.35 1.58
N LYS A 110 3.60 -4.11 0.79
CA LYS A 110 3.97 -4.56 -0.55
C LYS A 110 2.87 -4.24 -1.54
N SER A 111 3.29 -4.05 -2.79
CA SER A 111 2.41 -3.98 -3.96
C SER A 111 3.14 -4.57 -5.17
N ALA A 112 2.47 -4.63 -6.31
CA ALA A 112 3.09 -4.83 -7.60
C ALA A 112 2.59 -3.77 -8.60
N TRP A 113 3.40 -3.48 -9.61
CA TRP A 113 2.94 -2.79 -10.81
C TRP A 113 1.95 -3.69 -11.57
N PRO A 114 1.14 -3.14 -12.51
CA PRO A 114 0.23 -3.95 -13.33
C PRO A 114 0.90 -5.09 -14.10
N ASP A 115 2.19 -4.99 -14.39
CA ASP A 115 3.00 -6.02 -15.05
C ASP A 115 3.65 -7.03 -14.09
N GLY A 116 3.30 -7.00 -12.80
CA GLY A 116 3.76 -7.92 -11.78
C GLY A 116 5.11 -7.59 -11.13
N ARG A 117 5.81 -6.52 -11.57
CA ARG A 117 7.06 -6.11 -10.93
C ARG A 117 6.81 -5.64 -9.49
N PRO A 118 7.58 -6.11 -8.50
CA PRO A 118 7.30 -5.84 -7.09
C PRO A 118 7.63 -4.41 -6.68
N ILE A 119 6.87 -3.90 -5.72
CA ILE A 119 7.06 -2.65 -5.02
C ILE A 119 7.08 -2.95 -3.52
N VAL A 120 8.10 -2.48 -2.82
CA VAL A 120 8.26 -2.67 -1.37
C VAL A 120 8.27 -1.31 -0.70
N PHE A 121 7.50 -1.18 0.38
CA PHE A 121 7.40 0.01 1.21
C PHE A 121 7.94 -0.31 2.60
N ARG A 122 8.95 0.43 3.04
CA ARG A 122 9.52 0.32 4.37
C ARG A 122 9.22 1.59 5.16
N LYS A 123 8.66 1.43 6.35
CA LYS A 123 8.36 2.56 7.22
C LYS A 123 9.66 3.21 7.69
N LEU A 124 9.68 4.54 7.71
CA LEU A 124 10.78 5.36 8.25
C LEU A 124 10.55 5.71 9.72
#